data_AF-J9E5Z4-F1
#
_entry.id   AF-J9E5Z4-F1
#
_cell.length_a   1.000
_cell.length_b   1.000
_cell.length_c   1.000
_cell.angle_alpha   90.00
_cell.angle_beta   90.00
_cell.angle_gamma   90.00
#
_symmetry.space_group_name_H-M   'P 1'
#
loop_
_entity.id
_entity.type
_entity.pdbx_description
1 polymer ?
#
loop_
_entity_poly.entity_id
_entity_poly.type
_entity_poly.pdbx_seq_one_letter_code
_entity_poly.pdbx_strand_id
1 'polypeptide(L)'
;MALNELLLLFLPIGTYAYISESWAMLTSDRPTSPKCVDIPRNLTLCYGIQYSTMRLPNLLEHETVDEVIEQAAPWIPLHRLNCHPDAQLFLCSLFAPVCLATLDREILPCHSLCTAVQQ
;
A
#
# COMPACT_ATOMS: atom_id res chain seq x y z
N MET A 1 7.38 32.04 10.58
CA MET A 1 8.62 32.19 9.80
C MET A 1 9.72 31.55 10.64
N ALA A 2 9.98 30.27 10.37
CA ALA A 2 10.85 29.44 11.21
C ALA A 2 12.32 29.85 11.01
N LEU A 3 13.10 29.72 12.07
CA LEU A 3 14.52 30.10 12.21
C LEU A 3 15.46 29.57 11.09
N ASN A 4 14.97 28.65 10.25
CA ASN A 4 15.70 27.95 9.20
C ASN A 4 15.94 28.79 7.92
N GLU A 5 15.13 29.82 7.66
CA GLU A 5 15.23 30.64 6.44
C GLU A 5 16.42 31.61 6.43
N LEU A 6 16.95 31.95 7.61
CA LEU A 6 18.07 32.90 7.75
C LEU A 6 19.44 32.26 7.46
N LEU A 7 19.57 30.94 7.54
CA LEU A 7 20.84 30.24 7.35
C LEU A 7 21.22 30.10 5.87
N LEU A 8 20.24 30.17 4.97
CA LEU A 8 20.41 29.99 3.52
C LEU A 8 21.02 31.22 2.82
N LEU A 9 20.99 32.39 3.47
CA LEU A 9 21.50 33.64 2.91
C LEU A 9 23.04 33.75 2.93
N PHE A 10 23.74 32.83 3.59
CA PHE A 10 25.20 32.88 3.76
C PHE A 10 25.99 31.86 2.93
N LEU A 11 25.32 31.03 2.13
CA LEU A 11 25.99 30.00 1.33
C LEU A 11 26.26 30.49 -0.11
N PRO A 12 27.44 30.18 -0.70
CA PRO A 12 27.80 30.65 -2.03
C PRO A 12 26.89 30.03 -3.08
N ILE A 13 26.56 30.79 -4.14
CA ILE A 13 25.59 30.46 -5.21
C ILE A 13 25.81 29.05 -5.81
N GLY A 14 27.06 28.54 -5.81
CA GLY A 14 27.40 27.20 -6.29
C GLY A 14 26.96 26.02 -5.41
N THR A 15 26.53 26.26 -4.16
CA THR A 15 26.00 25.22 -3.25
C THR A 15 24.49 25.01 -3.41
N TYR A 16 23.76 25.97 -3.97
CA TYR A 16 22.32 25.82 -4.23
C TYR A 16 22.00 24.56 -5.06
N ALA A 17 22.81 24.28 -6.08
CA ALA A 17 22.64 23.12 -6.95
C ALA A 17 23.09 21.81 -6.29
N TYR A 18 24.08 21.85 -5.38
CA TYR A 18 24.58 20.65 -4.71
C TYR A 18 23.64 20.15 -3.60
N ILE A 19 22.94 21.07 -2.93
CA ILE A 19 22.04 20.68 -1.85
C ILE A 19 20.68 20.27 -2.43
N SER A 20 20.25 20.70 -3.63
CA SER A 20 18.94 20.28 -4.20
C SER A 20 18.80 18.76 -4.38
N GLU A 21 19.88 18.06 -4.76
CA GLU A 21 19.88 16.60 -4.87
C GLU A 21 19.88 15.90 -3.49
N SER A 22 20.42 16.57 -2.47
CA SER A 22 20.51 16.05 -1.10
C SER A 22 19.26 16.36 -0.26
N TRP A 23 18.56 17.47 -0.54
CA TRP A 23 17.26 17.78 0.06
C TRP A 23 16.23 16.72 -0.31
N ALA A 24 16.28 16.09 -1.49
CA ALA A 24 15.40 14.98 -1.85
C ALA A 24 15.55 13.76 -0.90
N MET A 25 16.74 13.56 -0.32
CA MET A 25 16.97 12.54 0.71
C MET A 25 16.56 12.99 2.12
N LEU A 26 16.65 14.30 2.43
CA LEU A 26 16.29 14.85 3.75
C LEU A 26 14.80 15.23 3.86
N THR A 27 14.11 15.43 2.73
CA THR A 27 12.66 15.52 2.61
C THR A 27 12.07 14.17 2.20
N SER A 28 12.80 13.06 2.36
CA SER A 28 12.23 11.73 2.24
C SER A 28 11.04 11.70 3.20
N ASP A 29 9.87 11.81 2.58
CA ASP A 29 8.58 11.74 3.21
C ASP A 29 8.65 10.51 4.10
N ARG A 30 8.62 10.74 5.41
CA ARG A 30 8.67 9.66 6.39
C ARG A 30 7.58 8.69 5.93
N PRO A 31 7.89 7.41 5.62
CA PRO A 31 6.88 6.49 5.11
C PRO A 31 5.72 6.61 6.06
N THR A 32 4.59 7.15 5.58
CA THR A 32 3.45 7.35 6.47
C THR A 32 3.17 5.98 7.04
N SER A 33 3.22 5.86 8.37
CA SER A 33 3.06 4.58 9.04
C SER A 33 1.86 3.86 8.44
N PRO A 34 1.91 2.52 8.22
CA PRO A 34 0.79 1.78 7.66
C PRO A 34 -0.54 2.26 8.21
N LYS A 35 -1.43 2.69 7.32
CA LYS A 35 -2.78 3.03 7.74
C LYS A 35 -3.59 1.75 7.73
N CYS A 36 -3.80 1.18 8.91
CA CYS A 36 -4.79 0.13 9.08
C CYS A 36 -6.18 0.77 8.94
N VAL A 37 -6.95 0.28 7.98
CA VAL A 37 -8.32 0.73 7.71
C VAL A 37 -9.26 -0.47 7.73
N ASP A 38 -10.53 -0.24 8.05
CA ASP A 38 -11.53 -1.31 7.98
C ASP A 38 -11.79 -1.74 6.54
N ILE A 39 -12.01 -3.04 6.35
CA ILE A 39 -12.47 -3.60 5.07
C ILE A 39 -13.97 -3.27 4.95
N PRO A 40 -14.37 -2.42 4.01
CA PRO A 40 -15.75 -1.97 3.94
C PRO A 40 -16.64 -3.05 3.30
N ARG A 41 -17.94 -3.02 3.62
CA ARG A 41 -18.93 -3.99 3.11
C ARG A 41 -19.06 -4.01 1.59
N ASN A 42 -18.76 -2.89 0.93
CA ASN A 42 -18.81 -2.76 -0.52
C ASN A 42 -17.56 -3.30 -1.22
N LEU A 43 -16.45 -3.58 -0.51
CA LEU A 43 -15.33 -4.37 -1.03
C LEU A 43 -15.68 -5.86 -1.03
N THR A 44 -16.71 -6.22 -1.79
CA THR A 44 -17.36 -7.54 -1.75
C THR A 44 -16.43 -8.71 -2.03
N LEU A 45 -15.30 -8.49 -2.72
CA LEU A 45 -14.28 -9.50 -2.95
C LEU A 45 -13.64 -10.01 -1.64
N CYS A 46 -13.44 -9.10 -0.67
CA CYS A 46 -12.65 -9.36 0.54
C CYS A 46 -13.42 -9.10 1.85
N TYR A 47 -14.66 -8.64 1.78
CA TYR A 47 -15.47 -8.48 2.98
C TYR A 47 -15.84 -9.84 3.60
N GLY A 48 -15.67 -9.97 4.93
CA GLY A 48 -16.03 -11.18 5.67
C GLY A 48 -15.00 -12.31 5.62
N ILE A 49 -13.77 -12.01 5.19
CA ILE A 49 -12.62 -12.92 5.35
C ILE A 49 -12.17 -12.99 6.82
N GLN A 50 -11.08 -13.72 7.09
CA GLN A 50 -10.62 -14.07 8.45
C GLN A 50 -10.18 -12.86 9.30
N TYR A 51 -10.11 -11.66 8.73
CA TYR A 51 -9.77 -10.41 9.40
C TYR A 51 -10.64 -9.27 8.87
N SER A 52 -10.73 -8.17 9.65
CA SER A 52 -11.61 -7.04 9.35
C SER A 52 -10.89 -5.76 8.96
N THR A 53 -9.56 -5.70 9.09
CA THR A 53 -8.74 -4.52 8.78
C THR A 53 -7.65 -4.85 7.76
N MET A 54 -7.39 -3.92 6.86
CA MET A 54 -6.37 -4.02 5.83
C MET A 54 -5.38 -2.86 5.89
N ARG A 55 -4.19 -3.06 5.33
CA ARG A 55 -3.17 -2.03 5.22
C ARG A 55 -3.36 -1.19 3.94
N LEU A 56 -3.18 0.12 4.06
CA LEU A 56 -2.91 1.03 2.94
C LEU A 56 -1.54 1.73 3.12
N PRO A 57 -0.80 2.01 2.02
CA PRO A 57 -1.07 1.50 0.66
C PRO A 57 -0.95 -0.03 0.60
N ASN A 58 -1.67 -0.66 -0.33
CA ASN A 58 -1.65 -2.12 -0.50
C ASN A 58 -0.50 -2.58 -1.43
N LEU A 59 -0.41 -3.88 -1.73
CA LEU A 59 0.65 -4.43 -2.60
C LEU A 59 0.53 -4.03 -4.08
N LEU A 60 -0.56 -3.39 -4.46
CA LEU A 60 -0.81 -2.83 -5.78
C LEU A 60 -0.66 -1.29 -5.77
N GLU A 61 -0.13 -0.74 -4.68
CA GLU A 61 0.12 0.69 -4.49
C GLU A 61 -1.14 1.56 -4.47
N HIS A 62 -2.32 0.98 -4.28
CA HIS A 62 -3.53 1.76 -4.08
C HIS A 62 -3.48 2.45 -2.72
N GLU A 63 -3.73 3.76 -2.70
CA GLU A 63 -3.58 4.58 -1.49
C GLU A 63 -4.90 4.79 -0.74
N THR A 64 -6.03 4.58 -1.41
CA THR A 64 -7.37 4.84 -0.88
C THR A 64 -8.27 3.61 -0.97
N VAL A 65 -9.23 3.52 -0.06
CA VAL A 65 -10.21 2.42 -0.07
C VAL A 65 -11.07 2.44 -1.32
N ASP A 66 -11.42 3.62 -1.83
CA ASP A 66 -12.23 3.77 -3.05
C ASP A 66 -11.51 3.23 -4.29
N GLU A 67 -10.21 3.51 -4.41
CA GLU A 67 -9.36 2.95 -5.46
C GLU A 67 -9.28 1.43 -5.36
N VAL A 68 -9.10 0.88 -4.15
CA VAL A 68 -9.13 -0.57 -3.92
C VAL A 68 -10.46 -1.18 -4.37
N ILE A 69 -11.59 -0.56 -4.06
CA ILE A 69 -12.92 -1.03 -4.47
C ILE A 69 -13.06 -1.01 -5.99
N GLU A 70 -12.70 0.09 -6.64
CA GLU A 70 -12.80 0.24 -8.09
C GLU A 70 -11.94 -0.80 -8.82
N GLN A 71 -10.69 -0.95 -8.39
CA GLN A 71 -9.73 -1.86 -9.03
C GLN A 71 -9.99 -3.33 -8.69
N ALA A 72 -10.64 -3.64 -7.56
CA ALA A 72 -11.05 -5.00 -7.22
C ALA A 72 -12.31 -5.46 -7.96
N ALA A 73 -13.18 -4.54 -8.39
CA ALA A 73 -14.47 -4.87 -8.99
C ALA A 73 -14.39 -5.81 -10.21
N PRO A 74 -13.44 -5.64 -11.16
CA PRO A 74 -13.29 -6.54 -12.30
C PRO A 74 -12.91 -7.98 -11.94
N TRP A 75 -12.38 -8.21 -10.74
CA TRP A 75 -11.97 -9.55 -10.27
C TRP A 75 -13.13 -10.35 -9.68
N ILE A 76 -14.25 -9.71 -9.33
CA ILE A 76 -15.42 -10.39 -8.75
C ILE A 76 -16.00 -11.45 -9.71
N PRO A 77 -16.25 -11.16 -11.01
CA PRO A 77 -16.71 -12.18 -11.96
C PRO A 77 -15.74 -13.35 -12.08
N LEU A 78 -14.43 -13.11 -12.09
CA LEU A 78 -13.42 -14.18 -12.18
C LEU A 78 -13.47 -15.07 -10.94
N HIS A 79 -13.53 -14.48 -9.74
CA HIS A 79 -13.65 -15.23 -8.49
C HIS A 79 -14.89 -16.13 -8.48
N ARG A 80 -16.02 -15.66 -9.03
CA ARG A 80 -17.28 -16.43 -9.11
C ARG A 80 -17.22 -17.64 -10.05
N LEU A 81 -16.26 -17.69 -10.98
CA LEU A 81 -16.02 -18.90 -11.78
C LEU A 81 -15.46 -20.05 -10.93
N ASN A 82 -14.96 -19.75 -9.72
CA ASN A 82 -14.49 -20.70 -8.74
C ASN A 82 -13.40 -21.64 -9.30
N CYS A 83 -12.45 -21.07 -10.05
CA CYS A 83 -11.37 -21.82 -10.69
C CYS A 83 -10.45 -22.51 -9.67
N HIS A 84 -10.24 -21.89 -8.50
CA HIS A 84 -9.40 -22.43 -7.43
C HIS A 84 -9.94 -22.03 -6.05
N PRO A 85 -9.94 -22.92 -5.03
CA PRO A 85 -10.45 -22.60 -3.69
C PRO A 85 -9.71 -21.43 -3.02
N ASP A 86 -8.41 -21.30 -3.29
CA ASP A 86 -7.58 -20.24 -2.70
C ASP A 86 -7.56 -18.94 -3.52
N ALA A 87 -8.33 -18.83 -4.61
CA ALA A 87 -8.33 -17.63 -5.46
C ALA A 87 -8.74 -16.38 -4.68
N GLN A 88 -9.73 -16.49 -3.78
CA GLN A 88 -10.14 -15.37 -2.93
C GLN A 88 -9.02 -14.93 -1.98
N LEU A 89 -8.38 -15.92 -1.34
CA LEU A 89 -7.28 -15.68 -0.42
C LEU A 89 -6.12 -14.96 -1.13
N PHE A 90 -5.76 -15.42 -2.32
CA PHE A 90 -4.71 -14.80 -3.12
C PHE A 90 -5.07 -13.37 -3.52
N LEU A 91 -6.25 -13.12 -4.08
CA LEU A 91 -6.68 -11.78 -4.46
C LEU A 91 -6.71 -10.82 -3.26
N CYS A 92 -7.25 -11.27 -2.12
CA CYS A 92 -7.32 -10.43 -0.92
C CYS A 92 -5.95 -10.20 -0.28
N SER A 93 -4.98 -11.10 -0.47
CA SER A 93 -3.60 -10.84 -0.04
C SER A 93 -2.95 -9.67 -0.79
N LEU A 94 -3.43 -9.35 -2.00
CA LEU A 94 -2.96 -8.22 -2.80
C LEU A 94 -3.79 -6.95 -2.54
N PHE A 95 -5.11 -7.05 -2.63
CA PHE A 95 -6.03 -5.91 -2.53
C PHE A 95 -6.25 -5.42 -1.09
N ALA A 96 -6.32 -6.34 -0.14
CA ALA A 96 -6.67 -6.06 1.25
C ALA A 96 -5.70 -6.75 2.23
N PRO A 97 -4.37 -6.58 2.11
CA PRO A 97 -3.39 -7.31 2.90
C PRO A 97 -3.60 -7.11 4.41
N VAL A 98 -3.29 -8.13 5.20
CA VAL A 98 -3.41 -8.10 6.66
C VAL A 98 -2.65 -6.90 7.26
N CYS A 99 -3.30 -6.17 8.14
CA CYS A 99 -2.66 -5.06 8.85
C CYS A 99 -2.25 -5.48 10.26
N LEU A 100 -0.95 -5.48 10.54
CA LEU A 100 -0.40 -5.72 11.88
C LEU A 100 0.20 -4.40 12.38
N ALA A 101 -0.42 -3.80 13.41
CA ALA A 101 -0.02 -2.49 13.93
C ALA A 101 1.43 -2.41 14.42
N THR A 102 2.05 -3.55 14.74
CA THR A 102 3.45 -3.64 15.20
C THR A 102 4.43 -3.94 14.07
N LEU A 103 3.98 -4.07 12.82
CA LEU A 103 4.81 -4.46 11.68
C LEU A 103 4.73 -3.40 10.58
N ASP A 104 5.80 -2.64 10.42
CA ASP A 104 5.87 -1.56 9.42
C ASP A 104 6.07 -2.05 7.99
N ARG A 105 6.53 -3.29 7.81
CA ARG A 105 6.71 -3.93 6.48
C ARG A 105 5.45 -4.65 6.02
N GLU A 106 5.27 -4.73 4.71
CA GLU A 106 4.25 -5.55 4.10
C GLU A 106 4.56 -7.06 4.19
N ILE A 107 3.49 -7.86 4.23
CA ILE A 107 3.56 -9.32 4.17
C ILE A 107 3.14 -9.74 2.77
N LEU A 108 4.09 -10.26 1.99
CA LEU A 108 3.83 -10.76 0.66
C LEU A 108 3.16 -12.14 0.71
N PRO A 109 2.26 -12.47 -0.23
CA PRO A 109 1.77 -13.83 -0.37
C PRO A 109 2.90 -14.79 -0.70
N CYS A 110 2.81 -16.01 -0.19
CA CYS A 110 3.76 -17.07 -0.53
C CYS A 110 3.75 -17.33 -2.05
N HIS A 111 4.93 -17.51 -2.64
CA HIS A 111 5.06 -17.90 -4.05
C HIS A 111 4.22 -19.15 -4.38
N SER A 112 4.19 -20.13 -3.47
CA SER A 112 3.39 -21.35 -3.63
C SER A 112 1.90 -21.10 -3.80
N LEU A 113 1.34 -20.07 -3.14
CA LEU A 113 -0.06 -19.69 -3.29
C LEU A 113 -0.34 -19.12 -4.69
N CYS A 114 0.54 -18.26 -5.19
CA CYS A 114 0.46 -17.71 -6.55
C CYS A 114 0.48 -18.84 -7.60
N THR A 115 1.45 -19.76 -7.49
CA THR A 115 1.56 -20.89 -8.42
C THR A 115 0.37 -21.86 -8.33
N ALA A 116 -0.21 -22.06 -7.14
CA ALA A 116 -1.39 -22.92 -6.98
C ALA A 116 -2.62 -22.34 -7.69
N VAL A 117 -2.87 -21.04 -7.53
CA VAL A 117 -4.02 -20.35 -8.13
C VAL A 117 -3.89 -20.18 -9.65
N GLN A 118 -2.68 -20.30 -10.19
CA GLN A 118 -2.41 -20.22 -11.63
C GLN A 118 -2.88 -21.45 -12.43
N GLN A 119 -3.01 -22.61 -11.77
CA GLN A 119 -3.35 -23.90 -12.41
C GLN A 119 -4.85 -24.06 -12.63
#